data_AF-A0A843CL55-F1
#
_entry.id   AF-A0A843CL55-F1
#
_cell.length_a   1.000
_cell.length_b   1.000
_cell.length_c   1.000
_cell.angle_alpha   90.00
_cell.angle_beta   90.00
_cell.angle_gamma   90.00
#
_symmetry.space_group_name_H-M   'P 1'
#
loop_
_entity.id
_entity.type
_entity.pdbx_description
1 polymer ?
#
loop_
_entity_poly.entity_id
_entity_poly.type
_entity_poly.pdbx_seq_one_letter_code
_entity_poly.pdbx_strand_id
1 'polypeptide(L)'
;NCSPPGKHGSFMSTVQPVWALSEMMSHDARRGWEASAKRGAEFLLRHRVFKSDRDDSVILLDFLRLHYPLHYCYDFLHGLRVLTELGAKNDHRLDDAVSLLLEKQQPDGKWLLEGVYRGFRHPHAMHGEETVSRPEERELITQGWGTERTLQIEEAGKPSKWITLQSLLVLKRLGLFNP
;
A
#
# COMPACT_ATOMS: atom_id res chain seq x y z
N ASN A 1 -0.23 6.25 -14.68
CA ASN A 1 -0.25 4.78 -14.60
C ASN A 1 -0.87 4.05 -15.80
N CYS A 2 -1.25 4.73 -16.89
CA CYS A 2 -1.62 4.06 -18.16
C CYS A 2 -1.10 4.89 -19.34
N SER A 3 -0.08 4.39 -20.04
CA SER A 3 0.23 4.83 -21.40
C SER A 3 0.71 3.61 -22.20
N PRO A 4 0.20 3.38 -23.42
CA PRO A 4 0.80 2.43 -24.35
C PRO A 4 1.82 3.12 -25.28
N PRO A 5 2.86 2.40 -25.78
CA PRO A 5 3.14 0.98 -25.59
C PRO A 5 4.32 0.75 -24.62
N GLY A 6 4.07 0.07 -23.51
CA GLY A 6 5.12 -0.33 -22.57
C GLY A 6 4.51 -0.91 -21.29
N LYS A 7 4.70 -2.22 -21.08
CA LYS A 7 4.14 -3.05 -20.00
C LYS A 7 4.62 -2.60 -18.61
N HIS A 8 3.98 -1.59 -18.03
CA HIS A 8 4.22 -1.24 -16.62
C HIS A 8 3.17 -1.91 -15.74
N GLY A 9 3.62 -2.66 -14.73
CA GLY A 9 2.74 -3.29 -13.76
C GLY A 9 1.98 -2.26 -12.93
N SER A 10 0.78 -2.59 -12.46
CA SER A 10 0.03 -1.77 -11.50
C SER A 10 0.29 -2.27 -10.08
N PHE A 11 0.44 -1.35 -9.13
CA PHE A 11 0.61 -1.67 -7.70
C PHE A 11 -0.58 -2.47 -7.18
N MET A 12 -1.80 -2.01 -7.46
CA MET A 12 -3.03 -2.66 -7.01
C MET A 12 -3.18 -4.08 -7.59
N SER A 13 -2.81 -4.28 -8.87
CA SER A 13 -2.85 -5.62 -9.48
C SER A 13 -1.70 -6.52 -9.03
N THR A 14 -0.59 -5.96 -8.55
CA THR A 14 0.59 -6.72 -8.13
C THR A 14 0.50 -7.11 -6.66
N VAL A 15 0.08 -6.20 -5.78
CA VAL A 15 0.11 -6.42 -4.33
C VAL A 15 -0.82 -7.55 -3.91
N GLN A 16 -2.01 -7.68 -4.51
CA GLN A 16 -3.02 -8.65 -4.08
C GLN A 16 -2.57 -10.10 -4.35
N PRO A 17 -2.08 -10.47 -5.55
CA PRO A 17 -1.48 -11.78 -5.76
C PRO A 17 -0.24 -12.03 -4.90
N VAL A 18 0.61 -11.02 -4.68
CA VAL A 18 1.82 -11.18 -3.87
C VAL A 18 1.47 -11.42 -2.40
N TRP A 19 0.44 -10.75 -1.88
CA TRP A 19 -0.09 -10.99 -0.54
C TRP A 19 -0.72 -12.39 -0.43
N ALA A 20 -1.50 -12.81 -1.42
CA ALA A 20 -2.04 -14.17 -1.44
C ALA A 20 -0.90 -15.21 -1.44
N LEU A 21 0.15 -15.00 -2.24
CA LEU A 21 1.31 -15.87 -2.28
C LEU A 21 2.10 -15.87 -0.96
N SER A 22 2.26 -14.73 -0.28
CA SER A 22 2.96 -14.68 1.02
C SER A 22 2.27 -15.55 2.06
N GLU A 23 0.94 -15.51 2.11
CA GLU A 23 0.14 -16.36 2.99
C GLU A 23 0.20 -17.83 2.54
N MET A 24 -0.12 -18.11 1.27
CA MET A 24 -0.22 -19.48 0.76
C MET A 24 1.11 -20.25 0.87
N MET A 25 2.24 -19.58 0.63
CA MET A 25 3.57 -20.18 0.78
C MET A 25 3.95 -20.48 2.23
N SER A 26 3.33 -19.82 3.22
CA SER A 26 3.56 -20.12 4.63
C SER A 26 2.91 -21.44 5.08
N HIS A 27 1.90 -21.93 4.34
CA HIS A 27 1.16 -23.17 4.65
C HIS A 27 1.50 -24.34 3.72
N ASP A 28 1.49 -24.14 2.39
CA ASP A 28 1.72 -25.19 1.38
C ASP A 28 2.41 -24.62 0.13
N ALA A 29 3.72 -24.41 0.19
CA ALA A 29 4.47 -23.82 -0.91
C ALA A 29 4.54 -24.76 -2.14
N ARG A 30 3.98 -24.31 -3.27
CA ARG A 30 4.03 -25.07 -4.54
C ARG A 30 5.10 -24.55 -5.50
N ARG A 31 5.54 -25.43 -6.42
CA ARG A 31 6.54 -25.10 -7.44
C ARG A 31 6.09 -23.88 -8.26
N GLY A 32 6.95 -22.86 -8.32
CA GLY A 32 6.73 -21.64 -9.10
C GLY A 32 6.04 -20.49 -8.37
N TRP A 33 5.48 -20.72 -7.17
CA TRP A 33 4.89 -19.67 -6.35
C TRP A 33 5.96 -18.70 -5.85
N GLU A 34 7.06 -19.23 -5.31
CA GLU A 34 8.18 -18.42 -4.84
C GLU A 34 8.76 -17.53 -5.94
N ALA A 35 8.94 -18.08 -7.15
CA ALA A 35 9.43 -17.30 -8.29
C ALA A 35 8.46 -16.17 -8.66
N SER A 36 7.15 -16.40 -8.54
CA SER A 36 6.13 -15.40 -8.83
C SER A 36 6.04 -14.33 -7.74
N ALA A 37 6.11 -14.74 -6.47
CA ALA A 37 6.19 -13.85 -5.32
C ALA A 37 7.42 -12.96 -5.40
N LYS A 38 8.60 -13.51 -5.70
CA LYS A 38 9.84 -12.75 -5.89
C LYS A 38 9.73 -11.72 -7.02
N ARG A 39 9.14 -12.06 -8.16
CA ARG A 39 8.95 -11.10 -9.26
C ARG A 39 8.01 -9.95 -8.88
N GLY A 40 6.91 -10.25 -8.17
CA GLY A 40 5.99 -9.22 -7.70
C GLY A 40 6.57 -8.36 -6.58
N ALA A 41 7.33 -8.97 -5.65
CA ALA A 41 8.07 -8.24 -4.63
C ALA A 41 9.12 -7.30 -5.25
N GLU A 42 9.87 -7.78 -6.25
CA GLU A 42 10.87 -6.95 -6.94
C GLU A 42 10.25 -5.75 -7.66
N PHE A 43 9.03 -5.88 -8.20
CA PHE A 43 8.28 -4.74 -8.72
C PHE A 43 8.07 -3.67 -7.64
N LEU A 44 7.55 -4.05 -6.47
CA LEU A 44 7.33 -3.10 -5.37
C LEU A 44 8.64 -2.50 -4.84
N LEU A 45 9.70 -3.32 -4.75
CA LEU A 45 11.02 -2.90 -4.25
C LEU A 45 11.72 -1.95 -5.21
N ARG A 46 11.68 -2.20 -6.52
CA ARG A 46 12.21 -1.27 -7.54
C ARG A 46 11.55 0.10 -7.46
N HIS A 47 10.28 0.13 -7.05
CA HIS A 47 9.53 1.35 -6.81
C HIS A 47 9.68 1.91 -5.39
N ARG A 48 10.59 1.38 -4.56
CA ARG A 48 10.77 1.81 -3.16
C ARG A 48 9.41 1.96 -2.44
N VAL A 49 8.53 0.99 -2.66
CA VAL A 49 7.14 0.92 -2.16
C VAL A 49 6.16 1.94 -2.80
N PHE A 50 6.52 3.20 -3.05
CA PHE A 50 5.57 4.21 -3.56
C PHE A 50 6.18 5.25 -4.52
N LYS A 51 7.45 5.09 -4.91
CA LYS A 51 8.20 6.01 -5.77
C LYS A 51 8.31 5.49 -7.21
N SER A 52 8.46 6.43 -8.12
CA SER A 52 8.80 6.20 -9.53
C SER A 52 10.19 5.58 -9.61
N ASP A 53 10.34 4.55 -10.44
CA ASP A 53 11.62 3.89 -10.68
C ASP A 53 12.53 4.68 -11.65
N ARG A 54 12.10 5.89 -12.06
CA ARG A 54 12.81 6.76 -13.01
C ARG A 54 13.45 7.97 -12.35
N ASP A 55 12.74 8.58 -11.40
CA ASP A 55 13.09 9.90 -10.85
C ASP A 55 12.82 10.02 -9.34
N ASP A 56 12.54 8.91 -8.65
CA ASP A 56 12.24 8.84 -7.21
C ASP A 56 11.03 9.70 -6.75
N SER A 57 10.26 10.26 -7.68
CA SER A 57 9.06 11.02 -7.36
C SER A 57 7.96 10.11 -6.80
N VAL A 58 7.13 10.60 -5.87
CA VAL A 58 5.98 9.84 -5.35
C VAL A 58 4.97 9.59 -6.46
N ILE A 59 4.60 8.33 -6.71
CA ILE A 59 3.69 7.93 -7.79
C ILE A 59 2.26 8.41 -7.55
N LEU A 60 1.74 8.20 -6.33
CA LEU A 60 0.43 8.65 -5.88
C LEU A 60 0.54 9.09 -4.40
N LEU A 61 0.12 10.31 -4.05
CA LEU A 61 0.09 10.83 -2.68
C LEU A 61 -0.87 10.01 -1.82
N ASP A 62 -1.96 9.48 -2.41
CA ASP A 62 -2.82 8.52 -1.71
C ASP A 62 -2.06 7.28 -1.23
N PHE A 63 -0.97 6.87 -1.92
CA PHE A 63 -0.14 5.75 -1.43
C PHE A 63 0.59 6.07 -0.13
N LEU A 64 0.73 7.34 0.25
CA LEU A 64 1.38 7.76 1.48
C LEU A 64 0.43 7.80 2.69
N ARG A 65 -0.87 7.52 2.49
CA ARG A 65 -1.88 7.55 3.55
C ARG A 65 -2.14 6.16 4.11
N LEU A 66 -2.43 6.08 5.39
CA LEU A 66 -2.81 4.84 6.06
C LEU A 66 -4.32 4.58 5.92
N HIS A 67 -4.66 3.50 5.22
CA HIS A 67 -6.04 3.14 4.93
C HIS A 67 -6.49 1.87 5.65
N TYR A 68 -7.77 1.87 6.04
CA TYR A 68 -8.46 0.65 6.43
C TYR A 68 -9.98 0.79 6.24
N PRO A 69 -10.67 -0.25 5.71
CA PRO A 69 -10.12 -1.46 5.11
C PRO A 69 -9.48 -1.23 3.73
N LEU A 70 -8.37 -1.91 3.47
CA LEU A 70 -7.70 -1.98 2.16
C LEU A 70 -8.42 -3.05 1.33
N HIS A 71 -9.36 -2.65 0.48
CA HIS A 71 -10.03 -3.55 -0.47
C HIS A 71 -9.07 -3.95 -1.61
N TYR A 72 -9.34 -3.53 -2.85
CA TYR A 72 -8.42 -3.71 -3.99
C TYR A 72 -7.37 -2.59 -4.10
N CYS A 73 -7.40 -1.61 -3.19
CA CYS A 73 -6.54 -0.44 -3.21
C CYS A 73 -5.16 -0.72 -2.60
N TYR A 74 -4.29 0.30 -2.61
CA TYR A 74 -2.89 0.20 -2.20
C TYR A 74 -2.47 1.41 -1.39
N ASP A 75 -1.73 1.17 -0.31
CA ASP A 75 -0.92 2.15 0.39
C ASP A 75 0.46 1.57 0.77
N PHE A 76 1.35 2.42 1.24
CA PHE A 76 2.71 2.05 1.59
C PHE A 76 2.78 1.03 2.73
N LEU A 77 1.83 1.05 3.68
CA LEU A 77 1.78 0.07 4.77
C LEU A 77 1.43 -1.33 4.24
N HIS A 78 0.54 -1.42 3.25
CA HIS A 78 0.23 -2.67 2.57
C HIS A 78 1.46 -3.23 1.85
N GLY A 79 2.20 -2.36 1.15
CA GLY A 79 3.48 -2.73 0.54
C GLY A 79 4.50 -3.25 1.55
N LEU A 80 4.72 -2.52 2.64
CA LEU A 80 5.63 -2.94 3.73
C LEU A 80 5.21 -4.28 4.34
N ARG A 81 3.92 -4.46 4.62
CA ARG A 81 3.38 -5.71 5.16
C ARG A 81 3.75 -6.90 4.28
N VAL A 82 3.41 -6.82 3.00
CA VAL A 82 3.61 -7.94 2.07
C VAL A 82 5.11 -8.23 1.86
N LEU A 83 5.93 -7.19 1.72
CA LEU A 83 7.37 -7.35 1.53
C LEU A 83 8.06 -7.93 2.76
N THR A 84 7.66 -7.50 3.97
CA THR A 84 8.21 -8.06 5.21
C THR A 84 7.72 -9.48 5.48
N GLU A 85 6.49 -9.84 5.11
CA GLU A 85 5.99 -11.23 5.12
C GLU A 85 6.79 -12.13 4.18
N LEU A 86 7.24 -11.61 3.04
CA LEU A 86 8.11 -12.32 2.10
C LEU A 86 9.61 -12.28 2.47
N GLY A 87 9.96 -11.73 3.65
CA GLY A 87 11.32 -11.79 4.19
C GLY A 87 12.26 -10.68 3.74
N ALA A 88 11.77 -9.58 3.15
CA ALA A 88 12.57 -8.43 2.71
C ALA A 88 13.13 -7.55 3.86
N LYS A 89 13.42 -8.12 5.02
CA LYS A 89 13.67 -7.39 6.28
C LYS A 89 14.90 -6.46 6.29
N ASN A 90 15.89 -6.70 5.43
CA ASN A 90 17.15 -5.96 5.35
C ASN A 90 17.32 -5.23 4.01
N ASP A 91 16.24 -5.05 3.25
CA ASP A 91 16.31 -4.37 1.95
C ASP A 91 16.18 -2.85 2.14
N HIS A 92 17.27 -2.12 1.89
CA HIS A 92 17.34 -0.65 2.01
C HIS A 92 16.31 0.10 1.14
N ARG A 93 15.70 -0.57 0.15
CA ARG A 93 14.61 0.01 -0.66
C ARG A 93 13.31 0.18 0.15
N LEU A 94 13.25 -0.35 1.37
CA LEU A 94 12.15 -0.13 2.31
C LEU A 94 12.33 1.13 3.18
N ASP A 95 13.53 1.70 3.26
CA ASP A 95 13.90 2.71 4.26
C ASP A 95 12.99 3.96 4.20
N ASP A 96 12.64 4.42 2.99
CA ASP A 96 11.73 5.55 2.79
C ASP A 96 10.34 5.29 3.39
N ALA A 97 9.81 4.08 3.19
CA ALA A 97 8.49 3.68 3.69
C ALA A 97 8.51 3.40 5.18
N VAL A 98 9.60 2.83 5.71
CA VAL A 98 9.79 2.62 7.15
C VAL A 98 9.91 3.95 7.88
N SER A 99 10.67 4.89 7.33
CA SER A 99 10.81 6.25 7.90
C SER A 99 9.46 6.95 7.94
N LEU A 100 8.70 6.91 6.83
CA LEU A 100 7.33 7.44 6.77
C LEU A 100 6.40 6.79 7.80
N LEU A 101 6.52 5.48 8.02
CA LEU A 101 5.74 4.76 9.04
C LEU A 101 6.05 5.29 10.44
N LEU A 102 7.33 5.44 10.78
CA LEU A 102 7.78 5.92 12.09
C LEU A 102 7.38 7.38 12.32
N GLU A 103 7.52 8.24 11.31
CA GLU A 103 7.09 9.65 11.37
C GLU A 103 5.60 9.82 11.64
N LYS A 104 4.76 8.91 11.14
CA LYS A 104 3.31 8.93 11.35
C LYS A 104 2.87 8.39 12.72
N GLN A 105 3.79 7.79 13.49
CA GLN A 105 3.47 7.26 14.81
C GLN A 105 3.12 8.41 15.77
N GLN A 106 1.97 8.30 16.43
CA GLN A 106 1.52 9.25 17.43
C GLN A 106 2.30 9.06 18.74
N PRO A 107 2.35 10.07 19.64
CA PRO A 107 3.04 9.97 20.92
C PRO A 107 2.55 8.82 21.82
N ASP A 108 1.32 8.35 21.64
CA ASP A 108 0.75 7.21 22.36
C ASP A 108 1.08 5.85 21.70
N GLY A 109 1.95 5.85 20.69
CA GLY A 109 2.41 4.67 19.97
C GLY A 109 1.46 4.15 18.88
N LYS A 110 0.33 4.83 18.63
CA LYS A 110 -0.68 4.42 17.63
C LYS A 110 -0.52 5.14 16.30
N TRP A 111 -1.30 4.73 15.30
CA TRP A 111 -1.39 5.39 14.00
C TRP A 111 -2.83 5.79 13.69
N LEU A 112 -2.99 6.92 13.01
CA LEU A 112 -4.31 7.42 12.60
C LEU A 112 -4.83 6.66 11.37
N LEU A 113 -6.16 6.52 11.28
CA LEU A 113 -6.84 6.18 10.03
C LEU A 113 -6.88 7.42 9.14
N GLU A 114 -5.91 7.57 8.25
CA GLU A 114 -5.78 8.78 7.43
C GLU A 114 -6.77 8.80 6.27
N GLY A 115 -7.14 7.66 5.71
CA GLY A 115 -8.05 7.57 4.56
C GLY A 115 -8.94 6.32 4.56
N VAL A 116 -10.05 6.36 3.81
CA VAL A 116 -10.98 5.23 3.71
C VAL A 116 -11.53 5.06 2.29
N TYR A 117 -11.57 3.83 1.80
CA TYR A 117 -12.20 3.48 0.54
C TYR A 117 -13.70 3.19 0.74
N ARG A 118 -14.57 4.22 0.69
CA ARG A 118 -16.04 4.09 0.79
C ARG A 118 -16.82 3.62 -0.45
N GLY A 119 -16.31 2.80 -1.38
CA GLY A 119 -17.11 2.28 -2.51
C GLY A 119 -16.35 1.94 -3.79
N PHE A 120 -17.07 1.56 -4.85
CA PHE A 120 -16.49 1.40 -6.19
C PHE A 120 -16.17 2.77 -6.79
N ARG A 121 -15.04 2.88 -7.51
CA ARG A 121 -14.78 4.03 -8.39
C ARG A 121 -16.02 4.26 -9.25
N HIS A 122 -16.72 5.39 -9.07
CA HIS A 122 -17.66 5.81 -10.10
C HIS A 122 -16.84 6.05 -11.38
N PRO A 123 -17.22 5.46 -12.51
CA PRO A 123 -16.46 5.58 -13.73
C PRO A 123 -16.55 7.02 -14.23
N HIS A 124 -15.44 7.75 -14.20
CA HIS A 124 -15.15 8.75 -15.22
C HIS A 124 -13.93 8.26 -16.02
N ALA A 125 -13.97 8.52 -17.32
CA ALA A 125 -13.82 7.52 -18.38
C ALA A 125 -12.46 6.80 -18.45
N MET A 126 -12.49 5.49 -18.70
CA MET A 126 -11.31 4.72 -19.12
C MET A 126 -10.77 5.15 -20.50
N HIS A 127 -11.48 6.02 -21.24
CA HIS A 127 -11.09 6.53 -22.56
C HIS A 127 -11.66 7.95 -22.83
N GLY A 128 -10.99 9.01 -22.37
CA GLY A 128 -11.18 10.36 -22.95
C GLY A 128 -11.25 11.56 -22.00
N GLU A 129 -10.21 11.76 -21.18
CA GLU A 129 -9.90 12.94 -20.32
C GLU A 129 -10.63 13.01 -18.95
N GLU A 130 -10.02 13.38 -17.81
CA GLU A 130 -8.70 13.94 -17.43
C GLU A 130 -8.01 12.95 -16.45
N THR A 131 -6.80 12.48 -16.73
CA THR A 131 -6.07 11.56 -15.82
C THR A 131 -5.18 12.37 -14.90
N VAL A 132 -5.64 12.60 -13.66
CA VAL A 132 -5.01 13.55 -12.72
C VAL A 132 -3.50 13.33 -12.60
N SER A 133 -2.72 14.29 -13.09
CA SER A 133 -1.27 14.43 -12.86
C SER A 133 -0.94 15.48 -11.78
N ARG A 134 -1.96 15.76 -10.94
CA ARG A 134 -2.00 16.51 -9.67
C ARG A 134 -2.17 18.04 -9.76
N PRO A 135 -3.32 18.54 -9.31
CA PRO A 135 -3.33 19.74 -8.44
C PRO A 135 -3.52 19.36 -6.95
N GLU A 136 -2.43 18.96 -6.28
CA GLU A 136 -2.32 18.24 -4.98
C GLU A 136 -3.17 16.97 -4.80
N GLU A 137 -3.32 16.23 -5.91
CA GLU A 137 -4.21 15.07 -6.04
C GLU A 137 -5.69 15.42 -5.85
N ARG A 138 -6.03 16.64 -6.27
CA ARG A 138 -7.35 17.30 -6.21
C ARG A 138 -8.16 16.86 -4.99
N GLU A 139 -7.69 17.36 -3.85
CA GLU A 139 -8.16 17.15 -2.48
C GLU A 139 -8.02 15.70 -1.98
N LEU A 140 -6.86 15.08 -2.28
CA LEU A 140 -6.52 13.68 -1.96
C LEU A 140 -7.69 12.73 -2.29
N ILE A 141 -8.25 12.90 -3.49
CA ILE A 141 -9.40 12.16 -4.03
C ILE A 141 -10.62 12.15 -3.07
N THR A 142 -11.00 13.34 -2.58
CA THR A 142 -12.25 13.72 -1.87
C THR A 142 -12.78 12.76 -0.78
N GLN A 143 -12.03 12.64 0.33
CA GLN A 143 -12.48 12.27 1.69
C GLN A 143 -13.37 11.01 1.89
N GLY A 144 -13.25 10.03 1.01
CA GLY A 144 -13.70 8.66 1.25
C GLY A 144 -14.76 8.21 0.26
N TRP A 145 -14.41 7.15 -0.48
CA TRP A 145 -15.00 6.72 -1.76
C TRP A 145 -16.50 6.40 -1.90
N GLY A 146 -17.48 7.18 -1.47
CA GLY A 146 -18.89 6.90 -1.79
C GLY A 146 -19.85 7.15 -0.63
N THR A 147 -21.05 7.59 -0.97
CA THR A 147 -22.14 7.85 -0.01
C THR A 147 -22.86 6.58 0.42
N GLU A 148 -22.61 5.46 -0.26
CA GLU A 148 -23.42 4.26 -0.12
C GLU A 148 -22.56 2.99 -0.17
N ARG A 149 -22.57 2.23 0.94
CA ARG A 149 -22.30 0.78 1.01
C ARG A 149 -20.86 0.28 1.20
N THR A 150 -20.00 1.00 1.89
CA THR A 150 -18.81 0.34 2.50
C THR A 150 -18.87 0.43 4.01
N LEU A 151 -18.71 -0.71 4.67
CA LEU A 151 -18.74 -0.81 6.12
C LEU A 151 -17.48 -0.12 6.68
N GLN A 152 -17.66 1.12 7.12
CA GLN A 152 -16.65 1.85 7.87
C GLN A 152 -16.54 1.25 9.27
N ILE A 153 -15.45 0.54 9.55
CA ILE A 153 -15.25 -0.14 10.85
C ILE A 153 -14.72 0.83 11.92
N GLU A 154 -13.88 1.80 11.53
CA GLU A 154 -13.21 2.75 12.42
C GLU A 154 -13.36 4.19 11.90
N GLU A 155 -13.25 5.21 12.76
CA GLU A 155 -13.42 6.61 12.37
C GLU A 155 -12.14 7.19 11.75
N ALA A 156 -12.25 7.84 10.58
CA ALA A 156 -11.11 8.52 9.95
C ALA A 156 -10.62 9.69 10.81
N GLY A 157 -9.31 9.93 10.83
CA GLY A 157 -8.66 10.93 11.68
C GLY A 157 -8.50 10.50 13.15
N LYS A 158 -9.00 9.33 13.56
CA LYS A 158 -8.78 8.76 14.90
C LYS A 158 -7.73 7.65 14.85
N PRO A 159 -7.08 7.32 15.99
CA PRO A 159 -6.22 6.16 16.07
C PRO A 159 -6.94 4.87 15.68
N SER A 160 -6.38 4.11 14.74
CA SER A 160 -6.93 2.85 14.22
C SER A 160 -6.27 1.65 14.88
N LYS A 161 -7.07 0.68 15.33
CA LYS A 161 -6.58 -0.58 15.89
C LYS A 161 -5.94 -1.45 14.82
N TRP A 162 -6.53 -1.48 13.61
CA TRP A 162 -6.03 -2.31 12.52
C TRP A 162 -4.74 -1.80 11.92
N ILE A 163 -4.65 -0.49 11.67
CA ILE A 163 -3.42 0.13 11.19
C ILE A 163 -2.34 -0.05 12.25
N THR A 164 -2.64 0.24 13.52
CA THR A 164 -1.67 0.06 14.62
C THR A 164 -1.17 -1.38 14.70
N LEU A 165 -2.06 -2.38 14.63
CA LEU A 165 -1.67 -3.78 14.63
C LEU A 165 -0.73 -4.11 13.46
N GLN A 166 -1.08 -3.70 12.23
CA GLN A 166 -0.25 -3.99 11.06
C GLN A 166 1.10 -3.26 11.12
N SER A 167 1.13 -2.01 11.58
CA SER A 167 2.36 -1.25 11.81
C SER A 167 3.28 -1.98 12.80
N LEU A 168 2.76 -2.40 13.95
CA LEU A 168 3.53 -3.13 14.95
C LEU A 168 4.05 -4.48 14.43
N LEU A 169 3.25 -5.21 13.65
CA LEU A 169 3.68 -6.47 13.02
C LEU A 169 4.80 -6.24 12.00
N VAL A 170 4.71 -5.18 11.19
CA VAL A 170 5.78 -4.78 10.25
C VAL A 170 7.05 -4.44 11.03
N LEU A 171 6.96 -3.55 12.02
CA LEU A 171 8.12 -3.14 12.83
C LEU A 171 8.75 -4.33 13.56
N LYS A 172 7.94 -5.27 14.07
CA LYS A 172 8.43 -6.51 14.68
C LYS A 172 9.21 -7.38 13.68
N ARG A 173 8.69 -7.56 12.45
CA ARG A 173 9.39 -8.34 11.40
C ARG A 173 10.71 -7.69 10.96
N LEU A 174 10.78 -6.36 11.05
CA LEU A 174 11.99 -5.57 10.79
C LEU A 174 12.95 -5.52 11.98
N GLY A 175 12.57 -6.04 13.16
CA GLY A 175 13.39 -5.97 14.38
C GLY A 175 13.46 -4.56 15.00
N LEU A 176 12.54 -3.68 14.62
CA LEU A 176 12.44 -2.29 15.12
C LEU A 176 11.46 -2.15 16.30
N PHE A 177 10.81 -3.24 16.70
CA PHE A 177 9.89 -3.28 17.83
C PHE A 177 10.01 -4.60 18.58
N ASN A 178 10.32 -4.51 19.87
CA ASN A 178 10.27 -5.62 20.82
C ASN A 178 9.18 -5.31 21.87
N PRO A 179 8.08 -6.09 21.90
CA PRO A 179 6.96 -5.87 22.82
C PRO A 179 7.29 -6.17 24.28
#